data_AF-A0A8J2P5C0-F1
#
_entry.id   AF-A0A8J2P5C0-F1
#
_cell.length_a   1.000
_cell.length_b   1.000
_cell.length_c   1.000
_cell.angle_alpha   90.00
_cell.angle_beta   90.00
_cell.angle_gamma   90.00
#
_symmetry.space_group_name_H-M   'P 1'
#
loop_
_entity.id
_entity.type
_entity.pdbx_description
1 polymer ?
#
loop_
_entity_poly.entity_id
_entity_poly.type
_entity_poly.pdbx_seq_one_letter_code
_entity_poly.pdbx_strand_id
1 'polypeptide(L)'
;MVSNFSSRGPSRRYEGFKPDVAAPGVDITSAATNSEVHYKTWSGTSMAAPHVAGVVALLKSKYPGLTVEQARDIVRQGVKGMVPVGENCQVDDSTYPNNQVGYGRIYAPACLEALKKITSPAWNVTARGESLGFILLAILFAYITVSV
;
A
#
# COMPACT_ATOMS: atom_id res chain seq x y z
N MET A 1 12.00 8.26 10.55
CA MET A 1 11.62 8.54 11.96
C MET A 1 10.14 8.24 12.13
N VAL A 2 9.73 7.76 13.30
CA VAL A 2 8.30 7.65 13.67
C VAL A 2 8.00 8.72 14.71
N SER A 3 6.88 9.41 14.58
CA SER A 3 6.52 10.49 15.51
C SER A 3 6.15 9.95 16.89
N ASN A 4 6.50 10.69 17.94
CA ASN A 4 6.21 10.29 19.33
C ASN A 4 4.71 10.11 19.60
N PHE A 5 3.86 10.91 18.94
CA PHE A 5 2.40 10.83 19.04
C PHE A 5 1.77 9.65 18.27
N SER A 6 2.54 8.94 17.43
CA SER A 6 1.99 7.80 16.70
C SER A 6 1.68 6.66 17.66
N SER A 7 0.42 6.21 17.65
CA SER A 7 0.02 5.01 18.38
C SER A 7 0.73 3.77 17.81
N ARG A 8 1.03 2.82 18.70
CA ARG A 8 1.75 1.59 18.38
C ARG A 8 0.90 0.40 18.81
N GLY A 9 1.04 -0.71 18.10
CA GLY A 9 0.43 -1.97 18.50
C GLY A 9 1.14 -2.62 19.70
N PRO A 10 0.67 -3.79 20.14
CA PRO A 10 -0.43 -4.56 19.56
C PRO A 10 -1.80 -3.92 19.79
N SER A 11 -2.74 -4.13 18.87
CA SER A 11 -4.11 -3.67 19.08
C SER A 11 -4.82 -4.58 20.08
N ARG A 12 -5.62 -3.99 20.99
CA ARG A 12 -6.53 -4.75 21.85
C ARG A 12 -7.75 -5.32 21.13
N ARG A 13 -8.04 -4.81 19.92
CA ARG A 13 -9.28 -5.10 19.18
C ARG A 13 -9.05 -5.89 17.90
N TYR A 14 -7.86 -5.79 17.32
CA TYR A 14 -7.52 -6.41 16.05
C TYR A 14 -6.33 -7.34 16.22
N GLU A 15 -6.42 -8.52 15.64
CA GLU A 15 -5.30 -9.46 15.59
C GLU A 15 -4.24 -8.99 14.58
N GLY A 16 -3.00 -9.45 14.81
CA GLY A 16 -1.84 -9.12 13.99
C GLY A 16 -1.22 -7.75 14.31
N PHE A 17 -0.26 -7.37 13.46
CA PHE A 17 0.49 -6.13 13.64
C PHE A 17 -0.34 -4.91 13.27
N LYS A 18 -0.34 -3.91 14.15
CA LYS A 18 -0.91 -2.58 13.90
C LYS A 18 0.10 -1.49 14.27
N PRO A 19 0.17 -0.39 13.50
CA PRO A 19 -0.61 -0.05 12.29
C PRO A 19 -0.31 -0.96 11.08
N ASP A 20 -1.10 -0.87 9.99
CA ASP A 20 -0.79 -1.64 8.76
C ASP A 20 0.40 -1.04 8.00
N VAL A 21 0.43 0.28 7.85
CA VAL A 21 1.52 1.00 7.16
C VAL A 21 1.75 2.36 7.82
N ALA A 22 2.94 2.91 7.64
CA ALA A 22 3.28 4.28 8.00
C ALA A 22 3.16 5.22 6.78
N ALA A 23 2.84 6.49 7.01
CA ALA A 23 2.82 7.53 5.98
C ALA A 23 3.24 8.89 6.57
N PRO A 24 3.62 9.87 5.74
CA PRO A 24 4.02 11.20 6.22
C PRO A 24 2.88 11.89 6.98
N GLY A 25 3.16 12.27 8.23
CA GLY A 25 2.18 12.95 9.08
C GLY A 25 2.81 14.00 10.00
N VAL A 26 4.07 14.35 9.80
CA VAL A 26 4.75 15.43 10.55
C VAL A 26 5.02 16.56 9.57
N ASP A 27 4.73 17.78 9.99
CA ASP A 27 4.94 19.03 9.26
C ASP A 27 4.35 19.00 7.85
N ILE A 28 3.11 18.51 7.74
CA ILE A 28 2.38 18.42 6.47
C ILE A 28 1.62 19.72 6.25
N THR A 29 1.99 20.44 5.18
CA THR A 29 1.29 21.64 4.72
C THR A 29 0.08 21.25 3.86
N SER A 30 -1.10 21.72 4.25
CA SER A 30 -2.35 21.48 3.53
C SER A 30 -3.21 22.74 3.51
N ALA A 31 -4.22 22.76 2.62
CA ALA A 31 -5.20 23.83 2.57
C ALA A 31 -5.93 23.97 3.91
N ALA A 32 -6.14 25.22 4.34
CA ALA A 32 -6.84 25.56 5.57
C ALA A 32 -8.01 26.51 5.27
N THR A 33 -9.18 26.20 5.82
CA THR A 33 -10.33 27.11 5.80
C THR A 33 -10.22 28.10 6.97
N ASN A 34 -10.70 29.35 6.78
CA ASN A 34 -10.70 30.40 7.81
C ASN A 34 -9.33 30.83 8.37
N SER A 35 -8.30 30.91 7.52
CA SER A 35 -7.12 31.72 7.86
C SER A 35 -6.86 32.75 6.77
N GLU A 36 -6.32 33.90 7.18
CA GLU A 36 -5.75 34.90 6.27
C GLU A 36 -4.68 34.29 5.35
N VAL A 37 -4.12 33.14 5.77
CA VAL A 37 -3.21 32.28 5.01
C VAL A 37 -3.95 31.02 4.53
N HIS A 38 -4.02 30.77 3.22
CA HIS A 38 -4.77 29.64 2.64
C HIS A 38 -4.21 28.24 2.93
N TYR A 39 -3.05 28.16 3.59
CA TYR A 39 -2.34 26.92 3.91
C TYR A 39 -1.86 26.93 5.36
N LYS A 40 -1.90 25.77 6.00
CA LYS A 40 -1.34 25.55 7.34
C LYS A 40 -0.55 24.26 7.39
N THR A 41 0.46 24.24 8.25
CA THR A 41 1.31 23.08 8.51
C THR A 41 0.88 22.43 9.81
N TRP A 42 0.52 21.14 9.76
CA TRP A 42 0.09 20.36 10.91
C TRP A 42 0.81 19.02 10.99
N SER A 43 0.88 18.50 12.22
CA SER A 43 1.46 17.21 12.56
C SER A 43 0.39 16.33 13.22
N GLY A 44 0.19 15.12 12.71
CA GLY A 44 -0.77 14.15 13.23
C GLY A 44 -0.94 12.93 12.33
N THR A 45 -1.45 11.83 12.90
CA THR A 45 -1.89 10.67 12.11
C THR A 45 -3.05 11.03 11.18
N SER A 46 -3.82 12.06 11.51
CA SER A 46 -4.82 12.69 10.63
C SER A 46 -4.23 13.23 9.33
N MET A 47 -2.94 13.56 9.28
CA MET A 47 -2.24 13.96 8.05
C MET A 47 -1.61 12.77 7.33
N ALA A 48 -1.28 11.69 8.05
CA ALA A 48 -0.82 10.44 7.45
C ALA A 48 -1.94 9.67 6.73
N ALA A 49 -3.14 9.63 7.32
CA ALA A 49 -4.30 8.95 6.76
C ALA A 49 -4.66 9.38 5.32
N PRO A 50 -4.76 10.69 4.97
CA PRO A 50 -5.09 11.13 3.61
C PRO A 50 -4.01 10.76 2.57
N HIS A 51 -2.74 10.62 2.96
CA HIS A 51 -1.71 10.10 2.04
C HIS A 51 -2.02 8.67 1.60
N VAL A 52 -2.39 7.79 2.53
CA VAL A 52 -2.78 6.40 2.22
C VAL A 52 -4.08 6.36 1.42
N ALA A 53 -5.08 7.17 1.81
CA ALA A 53 -6.35 7.26 1.10
C ALA A 53 -6.16 7.73 -0.36
N GLY A 54 -5.29 8.72 -0.59
CA GLY A 54 -4.96 9.21 -1.93
C GLY A 54 -4.33 8.12 -2.81
N VAL A 55 -3.40 7.33 -2.27
CA VAL A 55 -2.81 6.19 -3.00
C VAL A 55 -3.88 5.17 -3.36
N VAL A 56 -4.74 4.78 -2.41
CA VAL A 56 -5.83 3.82 -2.69
C VAL A 56 -6.82 4.38 -3.72
N ALA A 57 -7.13 5.67 -3.67
CA ALA A 57 -7.99 6.32 -4.66
C ALA A 57 -7.39 6.26 -6.07
N LEU A 58 -6.09 6.49 -6.22
CA LEU A 58 -5.39 6.36 -7.51
C LEU A 58 -5.40 4.91 -8.03
N LEU A 59 -5.18 3.93 -7.15
CA LEU A 59 -5.26 2.52 -7.52
C LEU A 59 -6.68 2.13 -7.98
N LYS A 60 -7.70 2.59 -7.25
CA LYS A 60 -9.11 2.36 -7.59
C LYS A 60 -9.53 3.09 -8.88
N SER A 61 -8.98 4.28 -9.15
CA SER A 61 -9.17 4.98 -10.42
C SER A 61 -8.60 4.18 -11.59
N LYS A 62 -7.43 3.55 -11.41
CA LYS A 62 -6.82 2.68 -12.43
C LYS A 62 -7.54 1.34 -12.59
N TYR A 63 -8.04 0.76 -11.50
CA TYR A 63 -8.77 -0.50 -11.51
C TYR A 63 -10.08 -0.36 -10.68
N PRO A 64 -11.19 0.05 -11.29
CA PRO A 64 -12.45 0.27 -10.59
C PRO A 64 -13.01 -0.98 -9.89
N GLY A 65 -12.60 -2.18 -10.32
CA GLY A 65 -12.97 -3.45 -9.68
C GLY A 65 -12.24 -3.76 -8.37
N LEU A 66 -11.28 -2.94 -7.93
CA LEU A 66 -10.42 -3.23 -6.78
C LEU A 66 -11.21 -3.35 -5.48
N THR A 67 -11.21 -4.50 -4.81
CA THR A 67 -11.90 -4.66 -3.52
C THR A 67 -11.13 -4.00 -2.37
N VAL A 68 -11.77 -3.83 -1.21
CA VAL A 68 -11.14 -3.24 -0.02
C VAL A 68 -10.01 -4.13 0.50
N GLU A 69 -10.20 -5.45 0.45
CA GLU A 69 -9.23 -6.46 0.86
C GLU A 69 -8.01 -6.42 -0.06
N GLN A 70 -8.23 -6.41 -1.38
CA GLN A 70 -7.15 -6.29 -2.36
C GLN A 70 -6.39 -4.96 -2.20
N ALA A 71 -7.10 -3.85 -1.96
CA ALA A 71 -6.46 -2.56 -1.71
C ALA A 71 -5.59 -2.60 -0.44
N ARG A 72 -6.08 -3.22 0.64
CA ARG A 72 -5.32 -3.40 1.88
C ARG A 72 -4.05 -4.22 1.64
N ASP A 73 -4.16 -5.31 0.90
CA ASP A 73 -3.02 -6.19 0.62
C ASP A 73 -1.99 -5.52 -0.29
N ILE A 74 -2.44 -4.79 -1.32
CA ILE A 74 -1.57 -3.97 -2.16
C ILE A 74 -0.84 -2.93 -1.32
N VAL A 75 -1.53 -2.23 -0.42
CA VAL A 75 -0.92 -1.20 0.43
C VAL A 75 0.14 -1.80 1.36
N ARG A 76 -0.11 -3.00 1.92
CA ARG A 76 0.88 -3.71 2.75
C ARG A 76 2.10 -4.19 1.97
N GLN A 77 1.92 -4.59 0.70
CA GLN A 77 3.02 -4.98 -0.20
C GLN A 77 3.78 -3.77 -0.77
N GLY A 78 3.07 -2.66 -0.98
CA GLY A 78 3.54 -1.43 -1.63
C GLY A 78 4.23 -0.47 -0.66
N VAL A 79 5.19 -0.99 0.09
CA VAL A 79 5.92 -0.25 1.12
C VAL A 79 7.41 -0.20 0.82
N LYS A 80 8.08 0.78 1.41
CA LYS A 80 9.53 0.81 1.55
C LYS A 80 9.88 0.59 3.03
N GLY A 81 10.91 -0.21 3.28
CA GLY A 81 11.55 -0.31 4.59
C GLY A 81 11.87 1.07 5.15
N MET A 82 11.66 1.22 6.46
CA MET A 82 11.92 2.44 7.20
C MET A 82 12.25 2.10 8.64
N VAL A 83 13.53 2.16 9.01
CA VAL A 83 13.96 2.15 10.40
C VAL A 83 13.24 3.27 11.18
N PRO A 84 12.34 2.93 12.12
CA PRO A 84 11.74 3.91 12.98
C PRO A 84 12.79 4.32 14.00
N VAL A 85 13.12 5.60 13.97
CA VAL A 85 13.99 6.24 14.97
C VAL A 85 13.13 7.20 15.80
N GLY A 86 13.33 7.18 17.11
CA GLY A 86 12.55 7.90 18.13
C GLY A 86 12.63 7.20 19.48
N GLU A 87 12.20 7.86 20.56
CA GLU A 87 12.13 7.22 21.88
C GLU A 87 11.22 5.98 21.81
N ASN A 88 11.74 4.84 22.29
CA ASN A 88 11.07 3.52 22.27
C ASN A 88 10.84 2.92 20.87
N CYS A 89 11.47 3.45 19.84
CA CYS A 89 11.49 2.86 18.50
C CYS A 89 12.82 2.14 18.24
N GLN A 90 12.86 0.84 18.51
CA GLN A 90 14.01 -0.03 18.24
C GLN A 90 13.53 -1.24 17.44
N VAL A 91 13.38 -1.06 16.12
CA VAL A 91 13.27 -2.19 15.18
C VAL A 91 14.23 -1.94 14.03
N ASP A 92 14.91 -2.99 13.60
CA ASP A 92 15.80 -2.94 12.46
C ASP A 92 15.01 -2.84 11.13
N ASP A 93 15.70 -2.49 10.04
CA ASP A 93 15.07 -2.30 8.71
C ASP A 93 14.66 -3.62 8.03
N SER A 94 14.92 -4.77 8.65
CA SER A 94 14.53 -6.10 8.16
C SER A 94 13.39 -6.73 8.95
N THR A 95 13.05 -6.20 10.13
CA THR A 95 11.98 -6.72 10.99
C THR A 95 10.63 -6.12 10.61
N TYR A 96 10.02 -6.70 9.57
CA TYR A 96 8.68 -6.38 9.10
C TYR A 96 7.81 -7.64 8.92
N PRO A 97 6.51 -7.57 9.22
CA PRO A 97 5.81 -6.45 9.85
C PRO A 97 6.10 -6.30 11.35
N ASN A 98 5.87 -5.10 11.90
CA ASN A 98 6.03 -4.83 13.34
C ASN A 98 4.95 -3.87 13.88
N ASN A 99 4.85 -3.75 15.21
CA ASN A 99 3.84 -2.93 15.88
C ASN A 99 4.12 -1.41 15.87
N GLN A 100 5.18 -0.95 15.18
CA GLN A 100 5.53 0.46 15.13
C GLN A 100 5.15 1.11 13.80
N VAL A 101 5.48 0.43 12.70
CA VAL A 101 5.33 0.94 11.32
C VAL A 101 4.54 -0.02 10.43
N GLY A 102 4.04 -1.12 10.98
CA GLY A 102 3.35 -2.15 10.23
C GLY A 102 4.30 -2.82 9.25
N TYR A 103 3.91 -2.85 7.97
CA TYR A 103 4.71 -3.41 6.89
C TYR A 103 5.78 -2.44 6.37
N GLY A 104 5.72 -1.15 6.73
CA GLY A 104 6.69 -0.14 6.29
C GLY A 104 6.01 1.17 5.91
N ARG A 105 6.80 2.08 5.30
CA ARG A 105 6.27 3.35 4.81
C ARG A 105 5.65 3.17 3.44
N ILE A 106 4.42 3.64 3.24
CA ILE A 106 3.72 3.56 1.95
C ILE A 106 4.56 4.16 0.81
N TYR A 107 4.60 3.46 -0.32
CA TYR A 107 5.34 3.86 -1.51
C TYR A 107 4.52 3.58 -2.78
N ALA A 108 3.92 4.64 -3.34
CA ALA A 108 2.94 4.54 -4.42
C ALA A 108 3.42 3.75 -5.66
N PRO A 109 4.68 3.86 -6.13
CA PRO A 109 5.16 3.04 -7.24
C PRO A 109 5.14 1.54 -6.92
N ALA A 110 5.53 1.12 -5.70
CA ALA A 110 5.46 -0.28 -5.30
C ALA A 110 4.00 -0.78 -5.19
N CYS A 111 3.08 0.07 -4.73
CA CYS A 111 1.64 -0.25 -4.75
C CYS A 111 1.14 -0.50 -6.18
N LEU A 112 1.59 0.32 -7.15
CA LEU A 112 1.21 0.15 -8.55
C LEU A 112 1.77 -1.15 -9.14
N GLU A 113 3.01 -1.53 -8.81
CA GLU A 113 3.58 -2.80 -9.24
C GLU A 113 2.84 -4.00 -8.62
N ALA A 114 2.44 -3.91 -7.35
CA ALA A 114 1.61 -4.92 -6.70
C ALA A 114 0.22 -5.03 -7.37
N LEU A 115 -0.40 -3.90 -7.73
CA LEU A 115 -1.65 -3.88 -8.49
C LEU A 115 -1.50 -4.61 -9.84
N LYS A 116 -0.45 -4.30 -10.60
CA LYS A 116 -0.19 -4.94 -11.91
C LYS A 116 -0.11 -6.46 -11.81
N LYS A 117 0.50 -7.00 -10.75
CA LYS A 117 0.61 -8.45 -10.53
C LYS A 117 -0.77 -9.10 -10.41
N ILE A 118 -1.66 -8.54 -9.61
CA ILE A 118 -3.01 -9.10 -9.41
C ILE A 118 -3.95 -8.89 -10.60
N THR A 119 -3.72 -7.85 -11.41
CA THR A 119 -4.53 -7.57 -12.61
C THR A 119 -3.96 -8.21 -13.88
N SER A 120 -2.80 -8.84 -13.82
CA SER A 120 -2.16 -9.43 -14.99
C SER A 120 -3.01 -10.57 -15.58
N PRO A 121 -3.14 -10.66 -16.91
CA PRO A 121 -4.00 -11.66 -17.56
C PRO A 121 -3.60 -13.11 -17.24
N ALA A 122 -2.36 -13.38 -16.83
CA ALA A 122 -1.91 -14.70 -16.38
C ALA A 122 -2.68 -15.22 -15.15
N TRP A 123 -3.22 -14.34 -14.30
CA TRP A 123 -4.05 -14.72 -13.15
C TRP A 123 -5.55 -14.77 -13.48
N ASN A 124 -6.00 -13.96 -14.45
CA ASN A 124 -7.42 -13.86 -14.83
C ASN A 124 -7.94 -15.08 -15.61
N VAL A 125 -7.07 -15.99 -16.05
CA VAL A 125 -7.50 -17.25 -16.68
C VAL A 125 -7.98 -18.26 -15.63
N THR A 126 -7.32 -18.31 -14.47
CA THR A 126 -7.68 -19.25 -13.38
C THR A 126 -8.98 -18.86 -12.68
N ALA A 127 -9.31 -17.57 -12.64
CA ALA A 127 -10.50 -17.04 -11.95
C ALA A 127 -11.79 -17.10 -12.79
N ARG A 128 -11.71 -17.37 -14.10
CA ARG A 128 -12.87 -17.39 -15.00
C ARG A 128 -13.43 -18.78 -15.35
N GLY A 129 -12.86 -19.86 -14.81
CA GLY A 129 -13.38 -21.21 -15.09
C GLY A 129 -13.39 -21.57 -16.58
N GLU A 130 -12.55 -20.91 -17.39
CA GLU A 130 -12.42 -21.22 -18.81
C GLU A 130 -11.61 -22.51 -18.92
N SER A 131 -12.25 -23.54 -19.48
CA SER A 131 -11.73 -24.90 -19.57
C SER A 131 -10.28 -24.95 -20.09
N LEU A 132 -9.49 -25.89 -19.55
CA LEU A 132 -8.07 -26.14 -19.82
C LEU A 132 -7.70 -26.25 -21.32
N GLY A 133 -8.67 -26.36 -22.23
CA GLY A 133 -8.47 -26.40 -23.67
C GLY A 133 -7.96 -25.08 -24.30
N PHE A 134 -8.32 -23.92 -23.75
CA PHE A 134 -7.88 -22.63 -24.32
C PHE A 134 -6.47 -22.22 -23.87
N ILE A 135 -6.01 -22.73 -22.73
CA ILE A 135 -4.69 -22.40 -22.16
C ILE A 135 -3.57 -23.01 -22.99
N LEU A 136 -3.75 -24.24 -23.46
CA LEU A 136 -2.73 -24.93 -24.27
C LEU A 136 -2.53 -24.23 -25.62
N LEU A 137 -3.60 -23.69 -26.21
CA LEU A 137 -3.54 -22.98 -27.50
C LEU A 137 -2.89 -21.60 -27.38
N ALA A 138 -3.14 -20.87 -26.28
CA ALA A 138 -2.53 -19.56 -26.05
C ALA A 138 -1.02 -19.65 -25.75
N ILE A 139 -0.59 -20.69 -25.01
CA ILE A 139 0.83 -20.95 -24.77
C ILE A 139 1.54 -21.36 -26.07
N LEU A 140 0.87 -22.13 -26.94
CA LEU A 140 1.41 -22.52 -28.24
C LEU A 140 1.57 -21.32 -29.19
N PHE A 141 0.61 -20.38 -29.21
CA PHE A 141 0.71 -19.16 -30.02
C PHE A 141 1.80 -18.20 -29.53
N ALA A 142 2.01 -18.08 -28.21
CA ALA A 142 3.08 -17.24 -27.66
C ALA A 142 4.50 -17.79 -27.94
N TYR A 143 4.65 -19.11 -28.11
CA TYR A 143 5.94 -19.72 -28.49
C TYR A 143 6.25 -19.59 -29.99
N ILE A 144 5.23 -19.51 -30.85
CA ILE A 144 5.41 -19.40 -32.31
C ILE A 144 5.84 -17.97 -32.72
N THR A 145 5.47 -16.93 -31.98
CA THR A 145 5.84 -15.54 -32.34
C THR A 145 7.24 -15.12 -31.89
N VAL A 146 7.98 -15.97 -31.15
CA VAL A 146 9.38 -15.72 -30.72
C VAL A 146 10.38 -16.43 -31.64
N SER A 147 9.93 -17.02 -32.75
CA SER A 147 10.81 -17.63 -33.75
C SER A 147 10.38 -17.27 -35.16
N VAL A 148 10.61 -16.01 -35.54
CA VAL A 148 10.96 -15.55 -36.89
C VAL A 148 11.69 -14.22 -36.80
#